data_AF-A0AAD8IMA6-F1
#
_entry.id   AF-A0AAD8IMA6-F1
#
_cell.length_a   1.000
_cell.length_b   1.000
_cell.length_c   1.000
_cell.angle_alpha   90.00
_cell.angle_beta   90.00
_cell.angle_gamma   90.00
#
_symmetry.space_group_name_H-M   'P 1'
#
loop_
_entity.id
_entity.type
_entity.pdbx_description
1 polymer ?
#
loop_
_entity_poly.entity_id
_entity_poly.type
_entity_poly.pdbx_seq_one_letter_code
_entity_poly.pdbx_strand_id
1 'polypeptide(L)'
;MDGTSFTVVKVFDKERKYGFRIANKGCCGTGTIEVAFLCKCPCPDVYNYVFWDSFHPTETTYRILVHQLDFARMVHGSVLNDALKSLFNAEKKGKREVMIRPSPEVK
;
A
#
# COMPACT_ATOMS: atom_id res chain seq x y z
N MET A 1 9.01 -11.13 7.28
CA MET A 1 8.89 -9.92 6.45
C MET A 1 7.45 -9.82 6.00
N ASP A 2 6.79 -8.69 6.22
CA ASP A 2 5.43 -8.47 5.74
C ASP A 2 5.41 -8.24 4.21
N GLY A 3 4.23 -8.34 3.59
CA GLY A 3 4.09 -8.26 2.13
C GLY A 3 4.57 -6.92 1.55
N THR A 4 4.47 -5.84 2.33
CA THR A 4 4.98 -4.51 1.97
C THR A 4 6.50 -4.52 1.89
N SER A 5 7.20 -5.02 2.92
CA SER A 5 8.67 -5.12 2.91
C SER A 5 9.19 -5.98 1.76
N PHE A 6 8.51 -7.09 1.45
CA PHE A 6 8.89 -7.93 0.30
C PHE A 6 8.76 -7.20 -1.04
N THR A 7 7.74 -6.35 -1.19
CA THR A 7 7.51 -5.60 -2.42
C THR A 7 8.52 -4.46 -2.59
N VAL A 8 8.90 -3.77 -1.50
CA VAL A 8 9.95 -2.74 -1.53
C VAL A 8 11.29 -3.34 -1.99
N VAL A 9 11.68 -4.49 -1.43
CA VAL A 9 12.93 -5.18 -1.84
C VAL A 9 12.90 -5.53 -3.33
N LYS A 10 11.75 -5.99 -3.85
CA LYS A 10 11.59 -6.27 -5.28
C LYS A 10 11.70 -5.01 -6.15
N VAL A 11 11.17 -3.88 -5.71
CA VAL A 11 11.29 -2.59 -6.42
C VAL A 11 12.73 -2.11 -6.41
N PHE A 12 13.44 -2.30 -5.29
CA PHE A 12 14.87 -1.97 -5.17
C PHE A 12 15.73 -2.83 -6.12
N ASP A 13 15.56 -4.16 -6.11
CA ASP A 13 16.36 -5.10 -6.91
C ASP A 13 16.07 -5.04 -8.42
N LYS A 14 14.92 -4.47 -8.80
CA LYS A 14 14.43 -4.37 -10.18
C LYS A 14 13.98 -2.96 -10.51
N GLU A 15 14.67 -1.96 -9.98
CA GLU A 15 14.40 -0.53 -10.10
C GLU A 15 14.16 -0.11 -11.55
N ARG A 16 15.02 -0.59 -12.48
CA ARG A 16 14.90 -0.32 -13.92
C ARG A 16 13.60 -0.83 -14.54
N LYS A 17 13.08 -1.95 -14.06
CA LYS A 17 11.79 -2.52 -14.53
C LYS A 17 10.62 -1.63 -14.13
N TYR A 18 10.75 -0.93 -13.00
CA TYR A 18 9.75 -0.02 -12.47
C TYR A 18 9.95 1.43 -12.91
N GLY A 19 10.91 1.70 -13.80
CA GLY A 19 11.17 3.03 -14.37
C GLY A 19 12.13 3.89 -13.54
N PHE A 20 12.69 3.36 -12.46
CA PHE A 20 13.66 4.07 -11.64
C PHE A 20 15.09 3.94 -12.21
N ARG A 21 15.92 4.94 -11.92
CA ARG A 21 17.35 4.95 -12.25
C ARG A 21 18.23 4.78 -11.03
N ILE A 22 17.74 5.16 -9.85
CA ILE A 22 18.53 5.23 -8.62
C ILE A 22 17.73 4.62 -7.47
N ALA A 23 18.24 3.51 -6.92
CA ALA A 23 17.61 2.79 -5.82
C ALA A 23 18.42 2.81 -4.52
N ASN A 24 19.74 3.01 -4.61
CA ASN A 24 20.68 2.93 -3.49
C ASN A 24 21.02 4.29 -2.84
N LYS A 25 20.31 5.35 -3.22
CA LYS A 25 20.49 6.70 -2.70
C LYS A 25 19.13 7.38 -2.59
N GLY A 26 18.92 8.16 -1.53
CA GLY A 26 17.74 9.03 -1.41
C GLY A 26 17.85 10.25 -2.33
N CYS A 27 16.72 10.74 -2.86
CA CYS A 27 16.66 12.02 -3.57
C CYS A 27 16.99 13.20 -2.65
N CYS A 28 16.57 13.11 -1.40
CA CYS A 28 16.85 14.03 -0.33
C CYS A 28 17.99 13.47 0.53
N GLY A 29 19.12 14.15 0.46
CA GLY A 29 20.32 13.84 1.23
C GLY A 29 21.56 13.63 0.38
N THR A 30 22.72 13.66 1.03
CA THR A 30 24.01 13.52 0.35
C THR A 30 24.32 12.07 -0.05
N GLY A 31 23.59 11.10 0.51
CA GLY A 31 23.86 9.66 0.41
C GLY A 31 24.33 9.02 1.73
N THR A 32 24.32 9.77 2.82
CA THR A 32 24.50 9.32 4.21
C THR A 32 23.14 9.05 4.88
N ILE A 33 23.12 8.51 6.11
CA ILE A 33 21.89 8.38 6.90
C ILE A 33 21.41 9.79 7.27
N GLU A 34 20.57 10.36 6.43
CA GLU A 34 19.92 11.65 6.63
C GLU A 34 18.41 11.42 6.61
N VAL A 35 17.72 11.95 7.62
CA VAL A 35 16.25 11.89 7.76
C VAL A 35 15.67 13.23 7.33
N ALA A 36 14.46 13.24 6.76
CA ALA A 36 13.77 14.38 6.15
C ALA A 36 14.04 15.80 6.74
N PHE A 37 14.16 15.97 8.06
CA PHE A 37 14.44 17.26 8.68
C PHE A 37 15.79 17.89 8.28
N LEU A 38 16.78 17.08 7.93
CA LEU A 38 18.13 17.55 7.54
C LEU A 38 18.25 17.86 6.05
N CYS A 39 17.15 17.77 5.29
CA CYS A 39 17.15 17.98 3.85
C CYS A 39 17.45 19.44 3.49
N LYS A 40 18.64 19.70 2.95
CA LYS A 40 18.98 21.03 2.43
C LYS A 40 18.96 21.11 0.91
N CYS A 41 19.24 20.01 0.22
CA CYS A 41 19.37 19.97 -1.23
C CYS A 41 18.68 18.72 -1.80
N PRO A 42 17.39 18.79 -2.16
CA PRO A 42 16.72 17.70 -2.85
C PRO A 42 17.26 17.56 -4.29
N CYS A 43 17.17 16.36 -4.84
CA CYS A 43 17.48 16.09 -6.23
C CYS A 43 16.50 16.83 -7.17
N PRO A 44 16.92 17.15 -8.42
CA PRO A 44 16.07 17.87 -9.36
C PRO A 44 14.92 17.03 -9.94
N ASP A 45 15.03 15.70 -9.91
CA ASP A 45 14.03 14.79 -10.46
C ASP A 45 13.83 13.57 -9.55
N VAL A 46 12.83 13.68 -8.67
CA VAL A 46 12.46 12.64 -7.70
C VAL A 46 11.88 11.38 -8.35
N TYR A 47 11.36 11.48 -9.58
CA TYR A 47 10.70 10.35 -10.24
C TYR A 47 11.67 9.23 -10.63
N ASN A 48 12.96 9.56 -10.74
CA ASN A 48 14.02 8.58 -11.00
C ASN A 48 14.48 7.80 -9.77
N TYR A 49 14.02 8.16 -8.57
CA TYR A 49 14.51 7.62 -7.30
C TYR A 49 13.48 6.69 -6.64
N VAL A 50 13.93 5.54 -6.14
CA VAL A 50 13.10 4.65 -5.31
C VAL A 50 12.80 5.26 -3.95
N PHE A 51 13.79 5.92 -3.35
CA PHE A 51 13.70 6.50 -2.01
C PHE A 51 13.81 8.03 -2.01
N TRP A 52 13.00 8.65 -1.17
CA TRP A 52 13.13 10.07 -0.84
C TRP A 52 14.33 10.28 0.08
N ASP A 53 14.41 9.58 1.21
CA ASP A 53 15.57 9.61 2.12
C ASP A 53 15.98 8.19 2.51
N SER A 54 16.83 8.00 3.53
CA SER A 54 17.27 6.65 3.92
C SER A 54 16.17 5.76 4.52
N PHE A 55 14.99 6.31 4.82
CA PHE A 55 13.88 5.61 5.49
C PHE A 55 12.59 5.60 4.65
N HIS A 56 12.34 6.65 3.88
CA HIS A 56 11.06 6.89 3.21
C HIS A 56 11.16 6.64 1.70
N PRO A 57 10.29 5.80 1.11
CA PRO A 57 10.12 5.70 -0.33
C PRO A 57 9.61 7.01 -0.96
N THR A 58 9.84 7.19 -2.27
CA THR A 58 9.20 8.28 -3.03
C THR A 58 7.71 8.01 -3.26
N GLU A 59 6.94 9.05 -3.59
CA GLU A 59 5.52 8.90 -3.96
C GLU A 59 5.34 7.88 -5.11
N THR A 60 6.21 7.90 -6.11
CA THR A 60 6.19 6.95 -7.22
C THR A 60 6.30 5.51 -6.73
N THR A 61 7.21 5.26 -5.79
CA THR A 61 7.36 3.95 -5.17
C THR A 61 6.11 3.58 -4.38
N TYR A 62 5.53 4.50 -3.61
CA TYR A 62 4.26 4.25 -2.91
C TYR A 62 3.12 3.90 -3.86
N ARG A 63 2.99 4.59 -5.00
CA ARG A 63 1.99 4.25 -6.02
C ARG A 63 2.18 2.82 -6.51
N ILE A 64 3.41 2.42 -6.84
CA ILE A 64 3.72 1.05 -7.24
C ILE A 64 3.38 0.07 -6.11
N LEU A 65 3.76 0.36 -4.87
CA LEU A 65 3.48 -0.50 -3.73
C LEU A 65 1.97 -0.68 -3.54
N VAL A 66 1.18 0.39 -3.56
CA VAL A 66 -0.29 0.30 -3.42
C VAL A 66 -0.93 -0.43 -4.60
N HIS A 67 -0.41 -0.30 -5.81
CA HIS A 67 -0.89 -1.03 -6.98
C HIS A 67 -0.46 -2.51 -7.01
N GLN A 68 0.71 -2.85 -6.44
CA GLN A 68 1.27 -4.21 -6.42
C GLN A 68 0.85 -4.99 -5.17
N LEU A 69 0.59 -4.29 -4.07
CA LEU A 69 -0.23 -4.78 -2.97
C LEU A 69 -1.66 -4.80 -3.51
N ASP A 70 -1.93 -5.79 -4.37
CA ASP A 70 -3.27 -6.09 -4.84
C ASP A 70 -4.21 -6.00 -3.64
N PHE A 71 -5.14 -5.04 -3.66
CA PHE A 71 -6.26 -5.03 -2.71
C PHE A 71 -6.96 -6.41 -2.72
N ALA A 72 -6.87 -7.15 -3.83
CA ALA A 72 -7.31 -8.55 -3.98
C ALA A 72 -6.52 -9.59 -3.16
N ARG A 73 -5.28 -9.31 -2.74
CA ARG A 73 -4.54 -10.16 -1.79
C ARG A 73 -4.95 -9.91 -0.34
N MET A 74 -5.43 -8.70 -0.02
CA MET A 74 -5.92 -8.35 1.31
C MET A 74 -7.38 -8.75 1.49
N VAL A 75 -8.20 -8.62 0.44
CA VAL A 75 -9.52 -9.23 0.34
C VAL A 75 -9.36 -10.55 -0.40
N HIS A 76 -8.78 -11.55 0.27
CA HIS A 76 -8.65 -12.90 -0.26
C HIS A 76 -9.97 -13.26 -0.95
N GLY A 77 -9.96 -13.61 -2.24
CA GLY A 77 -11.19 -13.81 -3.03
C GLY A 77 -12.19 -14.78 -2.39
N SER A 78 -11.75 -15.58 -1.41
CA SER A 78 -12.61 -16.31 -0.49
C SER A 78 -13.58 -15.42 0.28
N VAL A 79 -13.16 -14.30 0.87
CA VAL A 79 -14.03 -13.38 1.63
C VAL A 79 -15.10 -12.77 0.72
N LEU A 80 -14.72 -12.35 -0.49
CA LEU A 80 -15.70 -11.83 -1.47
C LEU A 80 -16.67 -12.93 -1.91
N ASN A 81 -16.18 -14.13 -2.20
CA ASN A 81 -17.03 -15.26 -2.57
C ASN A 81 -17.92 -15.73 -1.41
N ASP A 82 -17.45 -15.66 -0.18
CA ASP A 82 -18.19 -16.02 1.03
C ASP A 82 -19.25 -14.94 1.34
N ALA A 83 -18.92 -13.66 1.11
CA ALA A 83 -19.88 -12.56 1.19
C ALA A 83 -20.97 -12.69 0.12
N LEU A 84 -20.58 -12.95 -1.15
CA LEU A 84 -21.52 -13.17 -2.24
C LEU A 84 -22.40 -14.40 -1.99
N LYS A 85 -21.83 -15.53 -1.56
CA LYS A 85 -22.60 -16.72 -1.16
C LYS A 85 -23.54 -16.43 0.00
N SER A 86 -23.11 -15.64 0.98
CA SER A 86 -23.95 -15.27 2.13
C SER A 86 -25.11 -14.38 1.72
N LEU A 87 -24.90 -13.44 0.80
CA LEU A 87 -25.95 -12.59 0.22
C LEU A 87 -26.94 -13.41 -0.62
N PHE A 88 -26.46 -14.28 -1.52
CA PHE A 88 -27.31 -15.18 -2.30
C PHE A 88 -28.12 -16.13 -1.42
N ASN A 89 -27.52 -16.68 -0.35
CA ASN A 89 -28.21 -17.55 0.59
C ASN A 89 -29.24 -16.79 1.44
N ALA A 90 -28.96 -15.53 1.80
CA ALA A 90 -29.90 -14.67 2.51
C ALA A 90 -31.09 -14.29 1.61
N GLU A 91 -30.84 -14.02 0.33
CA GLU A 91 -31.87 -13.74 -0.68
C GLU A 91 -32.75 -14.97 -0.96
N LYS A 92 -32.15 -16.16 -1.14
CA LYS A 92 -32.89 -17.43 -1.27
C LYS A 92 -33.76 -17.75 -0.05
N LYS A 93 -33.33 -17.31 1.14
CA LYS A 93 -34.11 -17.47 2.39
C LYS A 93 -35.19 -16.40 2.57
N GLY A 94 -35.40 -15.53 1.58
CA GLY A 94 -36.48 -14.53 1.57
C GLY A 94 -36.32 -13.42 2.61
N LYS A 95 -35.12 -13.24 3.19
CA LYS A 95 -34.87 -12.17 4.16
C LYS A 95 -34.59 -10.86 3.43
N ARG A 96 -35.62 -10.31 2.80
CA ARG A 96 -35.61 -8.89 2.42
C ARG A 96 -35.67 -8.07 3.70
N GLU A 97 -34.53 -7.45 4.00
CA GLU A 97 -34.29 -6.26 4.83
C GLU A 97 -35.22 -6.03 6.03
N VAL A 98 -34.65 -6.06 7.26
CA VAL A 98 -35.27 -5.34 8.39
C VAL A 98 -34.35 -4.22 8.84
N MET A 99 -34.68 -3.07 8.29
CA MET A 99 -34.51 -1.71 8.78
C MET A 99 -34.49 -1.58 10.32
N ILE A 100 -33.38 -1.02 10.83
CA ILE A 100 -33.23 -0.12 11.99
C ILE A 100 -33.72 -0.62 13.37
N ARG A 101 -32.84 -0.58 14.38
CA ARG A 101 -32.91 0.45 15.46
C ARG A 101 -31.73 0.39 16.44
N PRO A 102 -31.22 1.54 16.89
CA PRO A 102 -30.24 1.61 17.97
C PRO A 102 -30.97 1.49 19.31
N SER A 103 -30.40 0.78 20.28
CA SER A 103 -30.79 0.85 21.70
C SER A 103 -29.87 -0.04 22.55
N PRO A 104 -29.86 0.10 23.88
CA PRO A 104 -29.43 1.25 24.66
C PRO A 104 -28.28 0.84 25.63
N GLU A 105 -27.78 1.79 26.42
CA GLU A 105 -26.91 1.56 27.58
C GLU A 105 -27.45 0.52 28.59
N VAL A 106 -26.64 0.26 29.62
CA VAL A 106 -26.94 -0.26 30.98
C VAL A 106 -26.49 -1.72 31.18
N LYS A 107 -25.52 -2.00 32.07
CA LYS A 107 -25.53 -1.67 33.51
C LYS A 107 -24.19 -1.23 34.06
#